data_AF-A0A2T5G1F2-F1
#
_entry.id   AF-A0A2T5G1F2-F1
#
_cell.length_a   1.000
_cell.length_b   1.000
_cell.length_c   1.000
_cell.angle_alpha   90.00
_cell.angle_beta   90.00
_cell.angle_gamma   90.00
#
_symmetry.space_group_name_H-M   'P 1'
#
loop_
_entity.id
_entity.type
_entity.pdbx_description
1 polymer ?
#
loop_
_entity_poly.entity_id
_entity_poly.type
_entity_poly.pdbx_seq_one_letter_code
_entity_poly.pdbx_strand_id
1 'polypeptide(L)' 'MMQADELKALRKALGLTQAELGEALGMTSKYVGMMERGEAAIEIRTALAMRYLAEHPEAARAEV' A
#
# COMPACT_ATOMS: atom_id res chain seq x y z
N MET A 1 -1.68 -14.73 3.12
CA MET A 1 -1.55 -13.61 2.16
C MET A 1 -2.18 -12.39 2.79
N MET A 2 -1.77 -11.18 2.39
CA MET A 2 -2.36 -9.96 2.92
C MET A 2 -3.79 -9.79 2.40
N GLN A 3 -4.71 -9.38 3.26
CA GLN A 3 -6.12 -9.15 2.90
C GLN A 3 -6.39 -7.68 2.56
N ALA A 4 -7.49 -7.41 1.83
CA ALA A 4 -7.87 -6.06 1.42
C ALA A 4 -8.02 -5.08 2.61
N ASP A 5 -8.63 -5.53 3.70
CA ASP A 5 -8.79 -4.73 4.92
C ASP A 5 -7.46 -4.46 5.62
N GLU A 6 -6.52 -5.41 5.58
CA GLU A 6 -5.16 -5.25 6.15
C GLU A 6 -4.36 -4.20 5.37
N LEU A 7 -4.38 -4.25 4.03
CA LEU A 7 -3.75 -3.26 3.17
C LEU A 7 -4.30 -1.85 3.47
N LYS A 8 -5.62 -1.73 3.55
CA LYS A 8 -6.31 -0.46 3.82
C LYS A 8 -6.01 0.08 5.21
N ALA A 9 -5.94 -0.79 6.22
CA ALA A 9 -5.61 -0.41 7.58
C ALA A 9 -4.17 0.13 7.67
N LEU A 10 -3.19 -0.59 7.08
CA LEU A 10 -1.79 -0.16 7.08
C LEU A 10 -1.60 1.17 6.36
N ARG A 11 -2.21 1.34 5.17
CA ARG A 11 -2.14 2.62 4.45
C ARG A 11 -2.64 3.78 5.29
N LYS A 12 -3.79 3.61 5.95
CA LYS A 12 -4.37 4.64 6.81
C LYS A 12 -3.50 4.92 8.04
N ALA A 13 -2.91 3.90 8.64
CA ALA A 13 -1.99 4.04 9.77
C ALA A 13 -0.73 4.85 9.38
N LEU A 14 -0.26 4.71 8.14
CA LEU A 14 0.84 5.50 7.58
C LEU A 14 0.43 6.95 7.22
N GLY A 15 -0.87 7.27 7.28
CA GLY A 15 -1.42 8.58 6.91
C GLY A 15 -1.48 8.83 5.41
N LEU A 16 -1.34 7.79 4.58
CA LEU A 16 -1.29 7.92 3.12
C LEU A 16 -2.68 7.86 2.49
N THR A 17 -2.88 8.64 1.44
CA THR A 17 -3.94 8.46 0.46
C THR A 17 -3.65 7.26 -0.45
N GLN A 18 -4.65 6.79 -1.21
CA GLN A 18 -4.42 5.74 -2.22
C GLN A 18 -3.45 6.17 -3.32
N ALA A 19 -3.36 7.48 -3.60
CA ALA A 19 -2.43 8.03 -4.59
C ALA A 19 -0.99 8.00 -4.09
N GLU A 20 -0.75 8.49 -2.88
CA GLU A 20 0.59 8.47 -2.25
C GLU A 20 1.09 7.05 -2.04
N LEU A 21 0.21 6.12 -1.63
CA LEU A 21 0.61 4.71 -1.57
C LEU A 21 0.92 4.14 -2.96
N GLY A 22 0.15 4.56 -3.97
CA GLY A 22 0.40 4.18 -5.34
C GLY A 22 1.80 4.59 -5.78
N GLU A 23 2.14 5.86 -5.57
CA GLU A 23 3.46 6.41 -5.87
C GLU A 23 4.58 5.67 -5.13
N ALA A 24 4.45 5.47 -3.81
CA ALA A 24 5.44 4.76 -3.00
C ALA A 24 5.68 3.30 -3.46
N LEU A 25 4.69 2.67 -4.09
CA LEU A 25 4.77 1.29 -4.57
C LEU A 25 4.93 1.19 -6.10
N GLY A 26 5.09 2.31 -6.82
CA GLY A 26 5.20 2.32 -8.28
C GLY A 26 3.94 1.82 -9.01
N MET A 27 2.75 2.12 -8.48
CA MET A 27 1.46 1.71 -9.01
C MET A 27 0.46 2.87 -9.08
N THR A 28 -0.64 2.66 -9.81
CA THR A 28 -1.70 3.68 -9.88
C THR A 28 -2.60 3.65 -8.65
N SER A 29 -3.12 4.82 -8.26
CA SER A 29 -4.12 4.96 -7.18
C SER A 29 -5.35 4.08 -7.41
N LYS A 30 -5.78 3.94 -8.67
CA LYS A 30 -6.88 3.05 -9.07
C LYS A 30 -6.59 1.60 -8.70
N TYR A 31 -5.38 1.12 -8.95
CA TYR A 31 -5.00 -0.27 -8.65
C TYR A 31 -4.95 -0.53 -7.14
N VAL A 32 -4.46 0.43 -6.35
CA VAL A 32 -4.57 0.40 -4.88
C VAL A 32 -6.03 0.28 -4.46
N GLY A 33 -6.92 1.10 -5.03
CA GLY A 33 -8.35 1.05 -4.73
C GLY A 33 -9.00 -0.30 -5.08
N MET A 34 -8.62 -0.93 -6.20
CA MET A 34 -9.11 -2.28 -6.56
C MET A 34 -8.66 -3.33 -5.53
N MET A 35 -7.40 -3.28 -5.08
CA MET A 35 -6.91 -4.19 -4.04
C MET A 35 -7.66 -4.00 -2.71
N GLU A 36 -7.89 -2.76 -2.28
CA GLU A 36 -8.63 -2.45 -1.05
C GLU A 36 -10.12 -2.85 -1.08
N ARG A 37 -10.69 -3.08 -2.27
CA ARG A 37 -12.05 -3.61 -2.44
C ARG A 37 -12.08 -5.12 -2.69
N GLY A 38 -10.93 -5.77 -2.78
CA GLY A 38 -10.82 -7.20 -3.13
C GLY A 38 -11.05 -7.51 -4.60
N GLU A 39 -11.05 -6.50 -5.48
CA GLU A 39 -11.22 -6.65 -6.93
C GLU A 39 -9.90 -7.00 -7.65
N ALA A 40 -8.77 -6.79 -6.98
CA ALA A 40 -7.44 -7.17 -7.46
C ALA A 40 -6.68 -7.93 -6.37
N ALA A 41 -5.89 -8.92 -6.79
CA ALA A 41 -5.06 -9.70 -5.89
C ALA A 41 -3.93 -8.86 -5.29
N ILE A 42 -3.61 -9.09 -4.02
CA ILE A 42 -2.44 -8.52 -3.35
C ILE A 42 -1.30 -9.53 -3.46
N GLU A 43 -0.46 -9.31 -4.46
CA GLU A 43 0.72 -10.14 -4.71
C GLU A 43 1.72 -10.07 -3.55
N ILE A 44 2.53 -11.11 -3.39
CA ILE A 44 3.52 -11.19 -2.30
C ILE A 44 4.47 -9.99 -2.27
N ARG A 45 4.86 -9.46 -3.44
CA ARG A 45 5.70 -8.25 -3.54
C ARG A 45 5.05 -7.04 -2.87
N THR A 46 3.74 -6.87 -3.05
CA THR A 46 2.98 -5.75 -2.47
C THR A 46 2.84 -5.95 -0.96
N ALA A 47 2.52 -7.16 -0.53
CA ALA A 47 2.41 -7.48 0.89
C ALA A 47 3.74 -7.26 1.65
N LEU A 48 4.87 -7.64 1.04
CA LEU A 48 6.20 -7.42 1.61
C LEU A 48 6.56 -5.93 1.63
N ALA A 49 6.29 -5.19 0.56
CA ALA A 49 6.52 -3.74 0.53
C ALA A 49 5.69 -3.01 1.61
N MET A 50 4.42 -3.40 1.79
CA MET A 50 3.58 -2.83 2.85
C MET A 50 4.12 -3.10 4.25
N ARG A 51 4.67 -4.29 4.50
CA ARG A 51 5.31 -4.62 5.79
C ARG A 51 6.57 -3.79 6.00
N TYR A 52 7.38 -3.65 4.95
CA TYR A 52 8.57 -2.79 4.99
C TYR A 52 8.21 -1.34 5.35
N LEU A 53 7.20 -0.75 4.69
CA LEU A 53 6.74 0.61 4.97
C LEU A 53 6.15 0.76 6.38
N ALA A 54 5.49 -0.29 6.91
CA ALA A 54 4.98 -0.27 8.28
C ALA A 54 6.10 -0.26 9.33
N GLU A 55 7.23 -0.91 9.03
CA GLU A 55 8.44 -0.90 9.87
C GLU A 55 9.29 0.36 9.67
N HIS A 56 9.23 0.96 8.47
CA HIS A 56 10.05 2.09 8.02
C HIS A 56 9.16 3.20 7.42
N PRO A 57 8.34 3.88 8.24
CA PRO A 57 7.38 4.89 7.75
C PRO A 57 8.05 6.09 7.07
N GLU A 58 9.31 6.37 7.35
CA GLU A 58 10.12 7.37 6.65
C GLU A 58 10.33 7.04 5.17
N ALA A 59 10.38 5.75 4.80
CA ALA A 59 10.54 5.33 3.42
C ALA A 59 9.30 5.64 2.56
N ALA A 60 8.12 5.75 3.18
CA ALA A 60 6.90 6.17 2.48
C ALA A 60 6.89 7.66 2.11
N ARG A 61 7.82 8.45 2.67
CA ARG A 61 7.89 9.91 2.52
C ARG A 61 9.20 10.38 1.88
N ALA A 62 10.12 9.46 1.61
CA ALA A 62 11.36 9.78 0.90
C ALA A 62 10.98 10.17 -0.53
N GLU A 63 11.24 11.43 -0.91
CA GLU A 63 11.05 11.90 -2.29
C GLU A 63 11.88 11.03 -3.25
N VAL A 64 11.25 10.61 -4.36
CA VAL A 64 11.90 9.93 -5.50
C VAL A 64 12.41 10.97 -6.47
#